data_AF-A0A971ZWU0-F1
#
_entry.id   AF-A0A971ZWU0-F1
#
_cell.length_a   1.000
_cell.length_b   1.000
_cell.length_c   1.000
_cell.angle_alpha   90.00
_cell.angle_beta   90.00
_cell.angle_gamma   90.00
#
_symmetry.space_group_name_H-M   'P 1'
#
loop_
_entity.id
_entity.type
_entity.pdbx_description
1 polymer ?
#
loop_
_entity_poly.entity_id
_entity_poly.type
_entity_poly.pdbx_seq_one_letter_code
_entity_poly.pdbx_strand_id
1 'polypeptide(L)'
;MLRVDLGRPLDPRTAVAGAVEIRGLHGGDVSGRIERLTLDPSGRAITVRLSAPLPDADVYTFRITDVLRTTSGEPLPGDAATTVAALAGDVDASGAVTAVDILAVRAHAGKPVDAATRVYDVNDSGDVTGADMLAARTRLGRRLPQ
;
A
#
# COMPACT_ATOMS: atom_id res chain seq x y z
N MET A 1 -3.46 1.57 4.39
CA MET A 1 -4.23 2.64 3.75
C MET A 1 -3.42 3.14 2.57
N LEU A 2 -4.02 3.25 1.38
CA LEU A 2 -3.40 3.87 0.22
C LEU A 2 -4.12 5.19 -0.08
N ARG A 3 -3.39 6.27 -0.36
CA ARG A 3 -3.94 7.54 -0.84
C ARG A 3 -3.35 7.84 -2.22
N VAL A 4 -4.21 8.22 -3.16
CA VAL A 4 -3.81 8.64 -4.51
C VAL A 4 -4.35 10.04 -4.76
N ASP A 5 -3.46 10.99 -5.05
CA ASP A 5 -3.84 12.35 -5.44
C ASP A 5 -4.10 12.43 -6.95
N LEU A 6 -5.06 13.26 -7.34
CA LEU A 6 -5.67 13.29 -8.67
C LEU A 6 -5.63 14.70 -9.25
N GLY A 7 -5.35 14.79 -10.55
CA GLY A 7 -5.29 16.07 -11.25
C GLY A 7 -6.64 16.80 -11.38
N ARG A 8 -7.76 16.12 -11.10
CA ARG A 8 -9.13 16.62 -11.29
C ARG A 8 -10.06 16.13 -10.19
N PRO A 9 -11.10 16.91 -9.83
CA PRO A 9 -12.08 16.50 -8.84
C PRO A 9 -13.01 15.40 -9.37
N LEU A 10 -13.33 14.44 -8.52
CA LEU A 10 -14.21 13.31 -8.79
C LEU A 10 -15.55 13.45 -8.08
N ASP A 11 -16.59 12.81 -8.63
CA ASP A 11 -17.91 12.72 -7.99
C ASP A 11 -17.86 11.71 -6.83
N PRO A 12 -18.06 12.15 -5.57
CA PRO A 12 -18.09 11.28 -4.40
C PRO A 12 -19.08 10.11 -4.49
N ARG A 13 -20.17 10.27 -5.24
CA ARG A 13 -21.20 9.25 -5.40
C ARG A 13 -20.72 8.06 -6.23
N THR A 14 -19.63 8.23 -6.98
CA THR A 14 -19.05 7.18 -7.83
C THR A 14 -17.91 6.43 -7.16
N ALA A 15 -17.50 6.82 -5.95
CA ALA A 15 -16.52 6.09 -5.14
C ALA A 15 -17.15 4.85 -4.47
N VAL A 16 -17.57 3.89 -5.30
CA VAL A 16 -18.27 2.67 -4.90
C VAL A 16 -17.43 1.42 -5.19
N ALA A 17 -17.94 0.24 -4.79
CA ALA A 17 -17.30 -1.03 -5.16
C ALA A 17 -17.11 -1.13 -6.69
N GLY A 18 -15.93 -1.56 -7.12
CA GLY A 18 -15.55 -1.62 -8.54
C GLY A 18 -14.96 -0.33 -9.10
N ALA A 19 -14.98 0.80 -8.37
CA ALA A 19 -14.32 2.04 -8.78
C ALA A 19 -12.78 1.96 -8.74
N VAL A 20 -12.25 1.02 -7.95
CA VAL A 20 -10.83 0.68 -7.88
C VAL A 20 -10.70 -0.83 -7.94
N GLU A 21 -9.78 -1.30 -8.76
CA GLU A 21 -9.35 -2.69 -8.83
C GLU A 21 -7.94 -2.81 -8.25
N ILE A 22 -7.65 -3.95 -7.62
CA ILE A 22 -6.33 -4.27 -7.09
C ILE A 22 -5.94 -5.64 -7.59
N ARG A 23 -4.84 -5.71 -8.33
CA ARG A 23 -4.33 -6.97 -8.87
C ARG A 23 -2.85 -7.16 -8.52
N GLY A 24 -2.54 -8.25 -7.85
CA GLY A 24 -1.17 -8.71 -7.63
C GLY A 24 -0.59 -9.29 -8.91
N LEU A 25 0.71 -9.09 -9.13
CA LEU A 25 1.43 -9.64 -10.28
C LEU A 25 1.34 -11.18 -10.29
N HIS A 26 1.49 -11.82 -9.14
CA HIS A 26 1.29 -13.26 -8.97
C HIS A 26 0.05 -13.64 -8.16
N GLY A 27 -0.40 -12.77 -7.25
CA GLY A 27 -1.52 -13.01 -6.34
C GLY A 27 -2.91 -12.89 -6.99
N GLY A 28 -3.00 -12.41 -8.23
CA GLY A 28 -4.27 -12.26 -8.94
C GLY A 28 -5.12 -11.11 -8.41
N ASP A 29 -6.43 -11.16 -8.65
CA ASP A 29 -7.37 -10.13 -8.20
C ASP A 29 -7.60 -10.20 -6.69
N VAL A 30 -7.36 -9.09 -6.01
CA VAL A 30 -7.59 -8.92 -4.56
C VAL A 30 -8.52 -7.73 -4.26
N SER A 31 -9.26 -7.24 -5.25
CA SER A 31 -10.20 -6.11 -5.14
C SER A 31 -11.26 -6.33 -4.06
N GLY A 32 -11.61 -7.59 -3.75
CA GLY A 32 -12.51 -7.94 -2.64
C GLY A 32 -11.98 -7.56 -1.25
N ARG A 33 -10.71 -7.16 -1.11
CA ARG A 33 -10.14 -6.61 0.13
C ARG A 33 -10.47 -5.14 0.34
N ILE A 34 -11.02 -4.43 -0.65
CA ILE A 34 -11.42 -3.03 -0.48
C ILE A 34 -12.60 -2.97 0.49
N GLU A 35 -12.35 -2.45 1.69
CA GLU A 35 -13.37 -2.24 2.71
C GLU A 35 -14.10 -0.91 2.47
N ARG A 36 -13.35 0.13 2.05
CA ARG A 36 -13.90 1.47 1.87
C ARG A 36 -13.08 2.28 0.88
N LEU A 37 -13.78 3.06 0.06
CA LEU A 37 -13.24 4.15 -0.73
C LEU A 37 -13.79 5.47 -0.16
N THR A 38 -12.92 6.44 0.07
CA THR A 38 -13.34 7.80 0.43
C THR A 38 -12.60 8.81 -0.41
N LEU A 39 -13.32 9.83 -0.86
CA LEU A 39 -12.72 11.01 -1.46
C LEU A 39 -12.53 12.08 -0.38
N ASP A 40 -11.46 12.86 -0.52
CA ASP A 40 -11.29 14.07 0.29
C ASP A 40 -12.36 15.13 -0.07
N PRO A 41 -12.52 16.20 0.73
CA PRO A 41 -13.54 17.22 0.46
C PRO A 41 -13.40 17.91 -0.91
N SER A 42 -12.18 17.92 -1.46
CA SER A 42 -11.91 18.51 -2.78
C SER A 42 -12.20 17.55 -3.94
N GLY A 43 -12.47 16.27 -3.66
CA GLY A 43 -12.63 15.21 -4.66
C GLY A 43 -11.34 14.88 -5.42
N ARG A 44 -10.18 15.35 -4.95
CA ARG A 44 -8.88 15.20 -5.63
C ARG A 44 -8.00 14.15 -4.98
N ALA A 45 -8.42 13.50 -3.91
CA ALA A 45 -7.68 12.38 -3.38
C ALA A 45 -8.61 11.24 -2.99
N ILE A 46 -8.35 10.06 -3.54
CA ILE A 46 -9.02 8.83 -3.15
C ILE A 46 -8.18 8.10 -2.10
N THR A 47 -8.83 7.69 -1.03
CA THR A 47 -8.26 6.84 0.01
C THR A 47 -8.89 5.46 -0.07
N VAL A 48 -8.05 4.45 -0.26
CA VAL A 48 -8.43 3.04 -0.27
C VAL A 48 -8.10 2.43 1.09
N ARG A 49 -9.14 1.99 1.80
CA ARG A 49 -9.03 1.21 3.03
C ARG A 49 -9.24 -0.26 2.70
N LEU A 50 -8.32 -1.08 3.14
CA LEU A 50 -8.38 -2.54 2.97
C LEU A 50 -8.86 -3.19 4.27
N SER A 51 -9.63 -4.27 4.15
CA SER A 51 -10.14 -5.06 5.28
C SER A 51 -9.06 -5.91 5.93
N ALA A 52 -7.96 -6.17 5.22
CA ALA A 52 -6.78 -6.87 5.69
C ALA A 52 -5.54 -6.42 4.89
N PRO A 53 -4.31 -6.64 5.40
CA PRO A 53 -3.09 -6.39 4.63
C PRO A 53 -3.10 -7.08 3.27
N LEU A 54 -2.35 -6.52 2.32
CA LEU A 54 -2.06 -7.20 1.06
C LEU A 54 -1.22 -8.45 1.35
N PRO A 55 -1.42 -9.55 0.60
CA PRO A 55 -0.53 -10.70 0.71
C PRO A 55 0.95 -10.30 0.50
N ASP A 56 1.83 -11.01 1.18
CA ASP A 56 3.27 -10.72 1.19
C ASP A 56 3.96 -11.17 -0.11
N ALA A 57 5.09 -10.54 -0.42
CA ALA A 57 5.99 -10.84 -1.53
C ALA A 57 5.34 -10.74 -2.93
N ASP A 58 4.66 -9.62 -3.19
CA ASP A 58 4.05 -9.34 -4.50
C ASP A 58 4.03 -7.84 -4.83
N VAL A 59 3.79 -7.53 -6.10
CA VAL A 59 3.60 -6.17 -6.61
C VAL A 59 2.15 -6.00 -7.02
N TYR A 60 1.47 -5.02 -6.43
CA TYR A 60 0.05 -4.78 -6.63
C TYR A 60 -0.17 -3.55 -7.51
N THR A 61 -0.93 -3.73 -8.59
CA THR A 61 -1.44 -2.63 -9.39
C THR A 61 -2.81 -2.23 -8.86
N PHE A 62 -2.92 -0.98 -8.42
CA PHE A 62 -4.18 -0.31 -8.12
C PHE A 62 -4.62 0.44 -9.37
N ARG A 63 -5.75 0.06 -9.95
CA ARG A 63 -6.32 0.69 -11.14
C ARG A 63 -7.62 1.39 -10.79
N ILE A 64 -7.75 2.64 -11.19
CA ILE A 64 -9.03 3.35 -11.18
C ILE A 64 -9.80 2.94 -12.44
N THR A 65 -11.05 2.53 -12.27
CA THR A 65 -11.92 2.09 -13.37
C THR A 65 -12.79 3.23 -13.90
N ASP A 66 -13.55 2.96 -14.95
CA ASP A 66 -14.52 3.88 -15.55
C ASP A 66 -15.81 4.08 -14.71
N VAL A 67 -15.98 3.29 -13.65
CA VAL A 67 -17.03 3.49 -12.64
C VAL A 67 -16.81 4.83 -11.93
N LEU A 68 -15.55 5.19 -11.66
CA LEU A 68 -15.22 6.44 -11.00
C LEU A 68 -15.26 7.60 -12.01
N ARG A 69 -16.09 8.61 -11.72
CA ARG A 69 -16.35 9.73 -12.65
C ARG A 69 -15.88 11.05 -12.09
N THR A 70 -15.54 11.95 -12.99
CA THR A 70 -15.37 13.38 -12.71
C THR A 70 -16.69 14.01 -12.29
N THR A 71 -16.64 15.20 -11.69
CA THR A 71 -17.84 15.96 -11.31
C THR A 71 -18.71 16.40 -12.50
N SER A 72 -18.17 16.37 -13.72
CA SER A 72 -18.92 16.59 -14.98
C SER A 72 -19.55 15.31 -15.53
N GLY A 73 -19.35 14.15 -14.88
CA GLY A 73 -19.91 12.85 -15.29
C GLY A 73 -19.05 12.08 -16.32
N GLU A 74 -17.93 12.64 -16.75
CA GLU A 74 -16.99 11.97 -17.65
C GLU A 74 -16.14 10.95 -16.88
N PRO A 75 -15.76 9.80 -17.47
CA PRO A 75 -14.75 8.91 -16.88
C PRO A 75 -13.40 9.64 -16.76
N LEU A 76 -12.51 9.17 -15.87
CA LEU A 76 -11.15 9.69 -15.89
C LEU A 76 -10.49 9.39 -17.24
N PRO A 77 -9.89 10.39 -17.91
CA PRO A 77 -9.14 10.13 -19.13
C PRO A 77 -7.82 9.40 -18.81
N GLY A 78 -7.61 8.26 -19.46
CA GLY A 78 -6.39 7.46 -19.39
C GLY A 78 -6.43 6.32 -18.35
N ASP A 79 -5.43 5.44 -18.42
CA ASP A 79 -5.21 4.42 -17.39
C ASP A 79 -4.60 5.07 -16.15
N ALA A 80 -5.46 5.40 -15.18
CA ALA A 80 -5.01 5.84 -13.87
C ALA A 80 -4.69 4.60 -13.02
N ALA A 81 -3.45 4.14 -13.11
CA ALA A 81 -2.93 3.03 -12.33
C ALA A 81 -1.66 3.42 -11.56
N THR A 82 -1.48 2.83 -10.37
CA THR A 82 -0.25 2.94 -9.59
C THR A 82 0.15 1.57 -9.06
N THR A 83 1.45 1.32 -8.90
CA THR A 83 1.98 0.07 -8.37
C THR A 83 2.52 0.26 -6.96
N VAL A 84 2.28 -0.74 -6.12
CA VAL A 84 2.77 -0.79 -4.74
C VAL A 84 3.36 -2.16 -4.49
N ALA A 85 4.59 -2.20 -4.00
CA ALA A 85 5.21 -3.44 -3.54
C ALA A 85 4.81 -3.76 -2.10
N ALA A 86 4.52 -5.03 -1.82
CA ALA A 86 4.38 -5.53 -0.46
C ALA A 86 5.45 -6.60 -0.22
N LEU A 87 6.45 -6.27 0.59
CA LEU A 87 7.47 -7.21 1.03
C LEU A 87 7.79 -6.97 2.51
N ALA A 88 7.25 -7.83 3.37
CA ALA A 88 7.45 -7.75 4.80
C ALA A 88 8.93 -7.90 5.16
N GLY A 89 9.45 -6.92 5.89
CA GLY A 89 10.85 -6.87 6.30
C GLY A 89 11.80 -6.19 5.29
N ASP A 90 11.32 -5.78 4.12
CA ASP A 90 12.02 -4.87 3.21
C ASP A 90 11.65 -3.43 3.61
N VAL A 91 12.41 -2.89 4.56
CA VAL A 91 12.11 -1.61 5.19
C VAL A 91 12.76 -0.44 4.44
N ASP A 92 13.71 -0.74 3.54
CA ASP A 92 14.34 0.24 2.65
C ASP A 92 13.71 0.28 1.25
N ALA A 93 12.72 -0.58 0.99
CA ALA A 93 11.99 -0.70 -0.26
C ALA A 93 12.88 -1.02 -1.48
N SER A 94 13.95 -1.78 -1.27
CA SER A 94 14.86 -2.24 -2.33
C SER A 94 14.29 -3.37 -3.19
N GLY A 95 13.18 -3.98 -2.76
CA GLY A 95 12.57 -5.15 -3.38
C GLY A 95 13.19 -6.47 -2.93
N ALA A 96 14.05 -6.45 -1.91
CA ALA A 96 14.67 -7.64 -1.33
C ALA A 96 14.92 -7.46 0.17
N VAL A 97 14.62 -8.49 0.97
CA VAL A 97 14.95 -8.47 2.40
C VAL A 97 16.42 -8.90 2.57
N THR A 98 17.26 -7.96 2.97
CA THR A 98 18.70 -8.12 3.13
C THR A 98 19.17 -7.74 4.54
N ALA A 99 20.48 -7.84 4.78
CA ALA A 99 21.06 -7.37 6.03
C ALA A 99 20.95 -5.84 6.20
N VAL A 100 20.78 -5.09 5.10
CA VAL A 100 20.59 -3.63 5.14
C VAL A 100 19.29 -3.29 5.88
N ASP A 101 18.23 -4.05 5.66
CA ASP A 101 16.95 -3.87 6.35
C ASP A 101 17.07 -4.06 7.86
N ILE A 102 17.78 -5.11 8.29
CA ILE A 102 18.02 -5.38 9.71
C ILE A 102 18.80 -4.22 10.34
N LEU A 103 19.79 -3.66 9.64
CA LEU A 103 20.54 -2.50 10.11
C LEU A 103 19.67 -1.24 10.14
N ALA A 104 18.77 -1.06 9.18
CA ALA A 104 17.82 0.05 9.16
C ALA A 104 16.83 -0.02 10.33
N VAL A 105 16.27 -1.20 10.62
CA VAL A 105 15.45 -1.44 11.83
C VAL A 105 16.25 -1.14 13.09
N ARG A 106 17.49 -1.64 13.18
CA ARG A 106 18.37 -1.40 14.32
C ARG A 106 18.65 0.10 14.55
N ALA A 107 18.83 0.88 13.49
CA ALA A 107 19.04 2.33 13.59
C ALA A 107 17.80 3.08 14.09
N HIS A 108 16.64 2.44 14.12
CA HIS A 108 15.37 2.99 14.60
C HIS A 108 14.87 2.36 15.90
N ALA A 109 15.62 1.42 16.47
CA ALA A 109 15.25 0.76 17.72
C ALA A 109 15.10 1.77 18.88
N GLY A 110 13.99 1.64 19.62
CA GLY A 110 13.65 2.54 20.72
C GLY A 110 13.06 3.89 20.31
N LYS A 111 12.87 4.15 19.01
CA LYS A 111 12.09 5.30 18.54
C LYS A 111 10.59 4.97 18.64
N PRO A 112 9.73 5.96 18.95
CA PRO A 112 8.29 5.75 18.93
C PRO A 112 7.81 5.39 17.53
N VAL A 113 6.78 4.54 17.44
CA VAL A 113 6.12 4.23 16.17
C VAL A 113 5.17 5.36 15.77
N ASP A 114 5.50 6.02 14.66
CA ASP A 114 4.70 7.05 14.00
C ASP A 114 4.61 6.77 12.49
N ALA A 115 4.09 7.72 11.71
CA ALA A 115 3.96 7.54 10.27
C ALA A 115 5.29 7.32 9.53
N ALA A 116 6.41 7.86 10.04
CA ALA A 116 7.73 7.76 9.44
C ALA A 116 8.50 6.52 9.92
N THR A 117 8.25 6.05 11.14
CA THR A 117 8.96 4.91 11.73
C THR A 117 8.19 3.58 11.66
N ARG A 118 6.90 3.59 11.31
CA ARG A 118 6.08 2.38 11.19
C ARG A 118 6.67 1.30 10.29
N VAL A 119 7.41 1.67 9.24
CA VAL A 119 8.07 0.68 8.37
C VAL A 119 9.09 -0.19 9.09
N TYR A 120 9.62 0.26 10.24
CA TYR A 120 10.60 -0.47 11.04
C TYR A 120 9.96 -1.35 12.13
N ASP A 121 8.66 -1.20 12.42
CA ASP A 121 7.88 -2.08 13.29
C ASP A 121 7.36 -3.28 12.46
N VAL A 122 8.29 -4.17 12.13
CA VAL A 122 8.08 -5.28 11.19
C VAL A 122 7.10 -6.32 11.74
N ASN A 123 6.93 -6.40 13.06
CA ASN A 123 5.99 -7.32 13.70
C ASN A 123 4.66 -6.66 14.11
N ASP A 124 4.45 -5.37 13.81
CA ASP A 124 3.24 -4.59 14.12
C ASP A 124 2.90 -4.60 15.62
N SER A 125 3.92 -4.54 16.48
CA SER A 125 3.76 -4.56 17.94
C SER A 125 3.47 -3.19 18.54
N GLY A 126 3.75 -2.12 17.80
CA GLY A 126 3.67 -0.73 18.25
C GLY A 126 5.00 -0.15 18.74
N ASP A 127 6.08 -0.95 18.80
CA ASP A 127 7.41 -0.54 19.23
C ASP A 127 8.50 -1.10 18.31
N VAL A 128 9.49 -0.29 17.93
CA VAL A 128 10.64 -0.78 17.15
C VAL A 128 11.70 -1.36 18.09
N THR A 129 11.88 -2.67 18.07
CA THR A 129 12.71 -3.41 19.02
C THR A 129 13.59 -4.48 18.35
N GLY A 130 14.31 -5.26 19.17
CA GLY A 130 15.02 -6.45 18.69
C GLY A 130 14.09 -7.54 18.12
N ALA A 131 12.80 -7.53 18.47
CA ALA A 131 11.83 -8.46 17.91
C ALA A 131 11.57 -8.17 16.42
N ASP A 132 11.63 -6.90 16.01
CA ASP A 132 11.51 -6.49 14.60
C ASP A 132 12.74 -6.89 13.79
N MET A 133 13.93 -6.78 14.39
CA MET A 133 15.16 -7.28 13.78
C MET A 133 15.08 -8.79 13.56
N LEU A 134 14.54 -9.54 14.53
CA LEU A 134 14.31 -10.97 14.38
C LEU A 134 13.25 -11.26 13.31
N ALA A 135 12.17 -10.47 13.24
CA ALA A 135 11.13 -10.60 12.24
C ALA A 135 11.64 -10.32 10.82
N ALA A 136 12.51 -9.32 10.62
CA ALA A 136 13.19 -9.10 9.35
C ALA A 136 14.17 -10.25 9.04
N ARG A 137 14.91 -10.72 10.04
CA ARG A 137 15.89 -11.81 9.90
C ARG A 137 15.27 -13.13 9.41
N THR A 138 14.07 -13.48 9.89
CA THR A 138 13.36 -14.70 9.43
C THR A 138 12.90 -14.62 7.98
N ARG A 139 12.96 -13.42 7.37
CA ARG A 139 12.55 -13.15 5.99
C ARG A 139 13.72 -12.85 5.06
N LEU A 140 14.97 -12.92 5.54
CA LEU A 140 16.16 -12.72 4.72
C LEU A 140 16.15 -13.58 3.46
N GLY A 141 16.50 -12.95 2.34
CA GLY A 141 16.54 -13.60 1.03
C GLY A 141 15.19 -13.63 0.30
N ARG A 142 14.08 -13.23 0.95
CA ARG A 142 12.83 -12.97 0.22
C ARG A 142 13.00 -11.79 -0.72
N ARG A 143 12.31 -11.85 -1.86
CA ARG A 143 12.37 -10.84 -2.93
C ARG A 143 11.00 -10.67 -3.53
N LEU A 144 10.74 -9.47 -4.05
CA LEU A 144 9.62 -9.24 -4.94
C LEU A 144 9.79 -10.06 -6.22
N PRO A 145 8.68 -10.43 -6.86
CA PRO A 145 8.71 -11.02 -8.19
C PRO A 145 9.35 -10.07 -9.22
N GLN A 146 10.07 -10.67 -10.18
CA GLN A 146 10.66 -9.99 -11.33
C GLN A 146 9.73 -10.01 -12.53
#